data_AF-A0AAP4D7B6-F1
#
_entry.id   AF-A0AAP4D7B6-F1
#
_cell.length_a   1.000
_cell.length_b   1.000
_cell.length_c   1.000
_cell.angle_alpha   90.00
_cell.angle_beta   90.00
_cell.angle_gamma   90.00
#
_symmetry.space_group_name_H-M   'P 1'
#
loop_
_entity.id
_entity.type
_entity.pdbx_description
1 polymer ?
#
loop_
_entity_poly.entity_id
_entity_poly.type
_entity_poly.pdbx_seq_one_letter_code
_entity_poly.pdbx_strand_id
1 'polypeptide(L)'
;MKYSIAFLFVFSTGSVVAVENNAQPSYDNSFEAISNQDAAERFHDQALDNKATQNNLSDNERDKDLYDNEYWLVNKSQDLWVGVFDGKQVKVPKGIYPDITSETYLPQQVIRIKNNGKLSQFVLKSTMPASYGYPLHCLNKVDAVLLDKSEYMLLNSGCTDVVPDKNGQRTIAYNILFYSKKFDTLVSVNEFDSSSLIDGKLYSGYLKDKKGYFVYEVNNIAFRIKGKDQVEDVDPDTGVSLHSGEDESEDADGVQVLPLERLTEGK
;
A
#
# COMPACT_ATOMS: atom_id res chain seq x y z
N MET A 1 78.94 -24.81 -22.74
CA MET A 1 79.38 -25.63 -21.60
C MET A 1 79.04 -24.90 -20.30
N LYS A 2 78.01 -25.35 -19.59
CA LYS A 2 77.65 -24.88 -18.25
C LYS A 2 77.42 -26.12 -17.38
N TYR A 3 77.97 -26.07 -16.17
CA TYR A 3 78.13 -27.15 -15.22
C TYR A 3 76.78 -27.72 -14.73
N SER A 4 76.72 -29.06 -14.63
CA SER A 4 75.69 -29.79 -13.89
C SER A 4 75.98 -29.73 -12.39
N ILE A 5 74.97 -29.41 -11.59
CA ILE A 5 74.94 -29.69 -10.16
C ILE A 5 73.76 -30.63 -9.90
N ALA A 6 74.09 -31.78 -9.32
CA ALA A 6 73.17 -32.81 -8.90
C ALA A 6 72.40 -32.38 -7.65
N PHE A 7 71.11 -32.73 -7.59
CA PHE A 7 70.37 -32.78 -6.33
C PHE A 7 69.86 -34.20 -6.10
N LEU A 8 70.24 -34.74 -4.95
CA LEU A 8 69.87 -36.04 -4.43
C LEU A 8 68.34 -36.12 -4.20
N PHE A 9 67.74 -37.19 -4.69
CA PHE A 9 66.45 -37.69 -4.22
C PHE A 9 66.66 -38.42 -2.89
N VAL A 10 65.93 -38.01 -1.86
CA VAL A 10 65.65 -38.85 -0.70
C VAL A 10 64.15 -39.06 -0.66
N PHE A 11 63.74 -40.28 -1.02
CA PHE A 11 62.39 -40.79 -0.76
C PHE A 11 62.33 -41.21 0.72
N SER A 12 61.47 -40.57 1.50
CA SER A 12 60.96 -41.16 2.73
C SER A 12 59.44 -41.35 2.60
N THR A 13 59.05 -42.62 2.62
CA THR A 13 57.68 -43.09 2.73
C THR A 13 57.17 -42.78 4.14
N GLY A 14 56.25 -41.83 4.26
CA GLY A 14 55.49 -41.55 5.47
C GLY A 14 54.00 -41.68 5.17
N SER A 15 53.34 -42.59 5.88
CA SER A 15 51.95 -42.98 5.73
C SER A 15 50.98 -41.80 5.81
N VAL A 16 49.99 -41.78 4.91
CA VAL A 16 48.81 -40.91 4.99
C VAL A 16 47.99 -41.37 6.20
N VAL A 17 48.05 -40.62 7.29
CA VAL A 17 47.04 -40.68 8.35
C VAL A 17 46.07 -39.56 8.06
N ALA A 18 44.86 -39.91 7.64
CA ALA A 18 43.76 -38.97 7.56
C ALA A 18 43.46 -38.46 8.97
N VAL A 19 43.77 -37.20 9.23
CA VAL A 19 43.14 -36.45 10.32
C VAL A 19 41.93 -35.78 9.70
N GLU A 20 40.75 -36.33 9.96
CA GLU A 20 39.48 -35.64 9.75
C GLU A 20 39.45 -34.40 10.64
N ASN A 21 39.90 -33.26 10.12
CA ASN A 21 39.52 -31.96 10.67
C ASN A 21 38.16 -31.57 10.06
N ASN A 22 37.09 -32.19 10.57
CA ASN A 22 35.73 -31.65 10.44
C ASN A 22 35.59 -30.45 11.38
N ALA A 23 36.28 -29.35 11.05
CA ALA A 23 35.95 -28.03 11.57
C ALA A 23 35.44 -27.22 10.38
N GLN A 24 34.14 -27.33 10.12
CA GLN A 24 33.42 -26.34 9.33
C GLN A 24 33.69 -24.98 9.97
N PRO A 25 34.09 -23.94 9.22
CA PRO A 25 34.16 -22.60 9.79
C PRO A 25 32.76 -22.28 10.31
N SER A 26 32.65 -22.12 11.63
CA SER A 26 31.49 -21.49 12.25
C SER A 26 31.48 -20.07 11.71
N TYR A 27 30.69 -19.81 10.67
CA TYR A 27 30.36 -18.45 10.28
C TYR A 27 29.70 -17.80 11.48
N ASP A 28 30.39 -16.81 12.04
CA ASP A 28 29.89 -16.02 13.15
C ASP A 28 28.78 -15.11 12.64
N ASN A 29 27.55 -15.63 12.64
CA ASN A 29 26.33 -14.91 12.26
C ASN A 29 26.08 -13.68 13.15
N SER A 30 26.84 -13.48 14.23
CA SER A 30 26.72 -12.28 15.07
C SER A 30 27.19 -11.02 14.33
N PHE A 31 28.20 -11.09 13.46
CA PHE A 31 28.68 -9.93 12.72
C PHE A 31 27.66 -9.47 11.66
N GLU A 32 27.03 -10.41 10.95
CA GLU A 32 25.93 -10.09 10.02
C GLU A 32 24.68 -9.60 10.76
N ALA A 33 24.35 -10.18 11.93
CA ALA A 33 23.24 -9.72 12.75
C ALA A 33 23.45 -8.29 13.28
N ILE A 34 24.65 -7.97 13.77
CA ILE A 34 25.02 -6.62 14.23
C ILE A 34 25.02 -5.65 13.04
N SER A 35 25.61 -6.03 11.91
CA SER A 35 25.61 -5.19 10.70
C SER A 35 24.21 -4.92 10.15
N ASN A 36 23.30 -5.89 10.24
CA ASN A 36 21.90 -5.74 9.84
C ASN A 36 21.11 -4.88 10.82
N GLN A 37 21.40 -4.99 12.12
CA GLN A 37 20.82 -4.12 13.13
C GLN A 37 21.29 -2.67 12.96
N ASP A 38 22.59 -2.46 12.79
CA ASP A 38 23.19 -1.13 12.52
C ASP A 38 22.66 -0.52 11.22
N ALA A 39 22.36 -1.34 10.21
CA ALA A 39 21.72 -0.87 8.98
C ALA A 39 20.26 -0.47 9.25
N ALA A 40 19.50 -1.30 9.94
CA ALA A 40 18.10 -1.02 10.28
C ALA A 40 17.96 0.25 11.13
N GLU A 41 18.83 0.44 12.13
CA GLU A 41 18.87 1.66 12.95
C GLU A 41 19.20 2.90 12.11
N ARG A 42 20.18 2.82 11.20
CA ARG A 42 20.48 3.92 10.28
C ARG A 42 19.33 4.25 9.32
N PHE A 43 18.62 3.25 8.82
CA PHE A 43 17.43 3.46 7.99
C PHE A 43 16.31 4.12 8.79
N HIS A 44 16.12 3.72 10.06
CA HIS A 44 15.15 4.34 10.96
C HIS A 44 15.44 5.82 11.20
N ASP A 45 16.69 6.16 11.56
CA ASP A 45 17.09 7.55 11.81
C ASP A 45 16.92 8.42 10.57
N GLN A 46 17.30 7.92 9.39
CA GLN A 46 17.08 8.61 8.12
C GLN A 46 15.59 8.84 7.83
N ALA A 47 14.72 7.87 8.15
CA ALA A 47 13.29 8.01 7.98
C ALA A 47 12.72 9.10 8.92
N LEU A 48 13.16 9.15 10.17
CA LEU A 48 12.78 10.18 11.13
C LEU A 48 13.22 11.58 10.68
N ASP A 49 14.46 11.71 10.20
CA ASP A 49 15.01 12.97 9.69
C ASP A 49 14.28 13.43 8.43
N ASN A 50 13.97 12.51 7.51
CA ASN A 50 13.17 12.81 6.33
C ASN A 50 11.79 13.31 6.74
N LYS A 51 11.11 12.62 7.64
CA LYS A 51 9.80 13.05 8.15
C LYS A 51 9.84 14.43 8.78
N ALA A 52 10.81 14.70 9.64
CA ALA A 52 10.96 16.00 10.28
C ALA A 52 11.16 17.11 9.23
N THR A 53 11.98 16.83 8.21
CA THR A 53 12.21 17.73 7.07
C THR A 53 10.91 17.99 6.31
N GLN A 54 10.18 16.94 5.93
CA GLN A 54 8.91 17.02 5.19
C GLN A 54 7.85 17.82 5.96
N ASN A 55 7.77 17.63 7.28
CA ASN A 55 6.85 18.40 8.13
C ASN A 55 7.19 19.90 8.18
N ASN A 56 8.43 20.29 7.94
CA ASN A 56 8.82 21.71 7.89
C ASN A 56 8.54 22.37 6.54
N LEU A 57 8.48 21.61 5.45
CA LEU A 57 8.17 22.11 4.11
C LEU A 57 6.74 22.67 4.01
N SER A 58 6.53 23.56 3.04
CA SER A 58 5.19 24.01 2.67
C SER A 58 4.38 22.87 2.06
N ASP A 59 3.04 22.95 2.10
CA ASP A 59 2.18 21.84 1.68
C ASP A 59 2.35 21.48 0.19
N ASN A 60 2.76 22.42 -0.68
CA ASN A 60 3.02 22.16 -2.10
C ASN A 60 4.43 21.59 -2.39
N GLU A 61 5.34 21.62 -1.42
CA GLU A 61 6.71 21.12 -1.55
C GLU A 61 6.90 19.75 -0.87
N ARG A 62 5.95 19.32 -0.04
CA ARG A 62 6.02 18.05 0.69
C ARG A 62 5.78 16.85 -0.22
N ASP A 63 6.52 15.78 0.07
CA ASP A 63 6.23 14.44 -0.42
C ASP A 63 4.77 14.06 -0.13
N LYS A 64 4.19 13.34 -1.08
CA LYS A 64 2.81 12.86 -1.03
C LYS A 64 2.72 11.36 -0.75
N ASP A 65 3.85 10.67 -0.71
CA ASP A 65 3.91 9.26 -0.36
C ASP A 65 3.49 9.03 1.09
N LEU A 66 2.76 7.94 1.31
CA LEU A 66 2.29 7.47 2.60
C LEU A 66 3.03 6.17 2.93
N TYR A 67 3.84 6.23 3.98
CA TYR A 67 4.61 5.07 4.43
C TYR A 67 3.81 4.21 5.41
N ASP A 68 4.07 2.90 5.38
CA ASP A 68 3.37 1.92 6.20
C ASP A 68 3.55 2.19 7.70
N ASN A 69 2.45 2.02 8.43
CA ASN A 69 2.34 2.19 9.88
C ASN A 69 2.74 3.57 10.41
N GLU A 70 2.59 4.60 9.59
CA GLU A 70 2.97 5.96 9.94
C GLU A 70 1.93 7.02 9.53
N TYR A 71 1.80 8.08 10.33
CA TYR A 71 1.06 9.28 9.95
C TYR A 71 1.95 10.26 9.20
N TRP A 72 1.43 10.79 8.10
CA TRP A 72 2.01 11.86 7.30
C TRP A 72 1.16 13.12 7.37
N LEU A 73 1.80 14.28 7.56
CA LEU A 73 1.11 15.57 7.54
C LEU A 73 0.79 15.92 6.09
N VAL A 74 -0.49 16.13 5.78
CA VAL A 74 -0.94 16.44 4.42
C VAL A 74 -1.21 17.94 4.26
N ASN A 75 -1.90 18.54 5.23
CA ASN A 75 -2.28 19.95 5.18
C ASN A 75 -2.13 20.59 6.57
N LYS A 76 -1.24 21.59 6.68
CA LYS A 76 -0.96 22.28 7.95
C LYS A 76 -2.15 23.11 8.43
N SER A 77 -2.82 23.79 7.50
CA SER A 77 -3.90 24.72 7.85
C SER A 77 -5.15 24.02 8.42
N GLN A 78 -5.34 22.75 8.06
CA GLN A 78 -6.46 21.92 8.52
C GLN A 78 -6.04 20.88 9.57
N ASP A 79 -4.79 20.90 10.03
CA ASP A 79 -4.21 19.84 10.88
C ASP A 79 -4.58 18.44 10.37
N LEU A 80 -4.37 18.22 9.07
CA LEU A 80 -4.78 17.01 8.37
C LEU A 80 -3.62 16.05 8.27
N TRP A 81 -3.76 14.89 8.91
CA TRP A 81 -2.82 13.79 8.87
C TRP A 81 -3.47 12.54 8.30
N VAL A 82 -2.73 11.81 7.50
CA VAL A 82 -3.19 10.55 6.90
C VAL A 82 -2.13 9.49 7.13
N GLY A 83 -2.53 8.25 7.37
CA GLY A 83 -1.60 7.13 7.43
C GLY A 83 -2.29 5.82 7.10
N VAL A 84 -1.49 4.84 6.72
CA VAL A 84 -1.95 3.48 6.41
C VAL A 84 -1.32 2.53 7.42
N PHE A 85 -2.12 1.67 8.03
CA PHE A 85 -1.72 0.87 9.19
C PHE A 85 -2.17 -0.57 9.07
N ASP A 86 -1.37 -1.45 9.66
CA ASP A 86 -1.79 -2.79 10.02
C ASP A 86 -2.73 -2.75 11.22
N GLY A 87 -3.92 -3.31 11.03
CA GLY A 87 -4.96 -3.48 12.01
C GLY A 87 -4.93 -4.86 12.65
N LYS A 88 -6.12 -5.38 12.95
CA LYS A 88 -6.26 -6.73 13.52
C LYS A 88 -5.80 -7.80 12.54
N GLN A 89 -5.29 -8.90 13.08
CA GLN A 89 -5.00 -10.11 12.32
C GLN A 89 -6.32 -10.79 11.92
N VAL A 90 -6.54 -11.02 10.62
CA VAL A 90 -7.72 -11.67 10.08
C VAL A 90 -7.32 -13.04 9.55
N LYS A 91 -8.12 -14.04 9.91
CA LYS A 91 -7.92 -15.42 9.48
C LYS A 91 -8.22 -15.57 7.98
N VAL A 92 -7.27 -16.11 7.23
CA VAL A 92 -7.38 -16.34 5.79
C VAL A 92 -7.31 -17.85 5.51
N PRO A 93 -8.38 -18.45 4.95
CA PRO A 93 -8.36 -19.85 4.53
C PRO A 93 -7.32 -20.15 3.46
N LYS A 94 -6.95 -21.43 3.33
CA LYS A 94 -6.11 -21.92 2.22
C LYS A 94 -6.77 -21.61 0.87
N GLY A 95 -5.97 -21.16 -0.10
CA GLY A 95 -6.39 -21.01 -1.49
C GLY A 95 -7.13 -19.71 -1.83
N ILE A 96 -7.24 -18.76 -0.88
CA ILE A 96 -7.72 -17.40 -1.16
C ILE A 96 -6.72 -16.61 -2.00
N TYR A 97 -5.42 -16.77 -1.70
CA TYR A 97 -4.33 -16.17 -2.47
C TYR A 97 -3.48 -17.27 -3.13
N PRO A 98 -2.96 -17.05 -4.36
CA PRO A 98 -2.26 -18.10 -5.12
C PRO A 98 -1.02 -18.68 -4.41
N ASP A 99 -0.31 -17.86 -3.64
CA ASP A 99 0.90 -18.22 -2.90
C ASP A 99 0.64 -18.69 -1.46
N ILE A 100 -0.60 -18.56 -0.95
CA ILE A 100 -0.98 -19.01 0.39
C ILE A 100 -1.50 -20.45 0.34
N THR A 101 -0.59 -21.40 0.58
CA THR A 101 -0.85 -22.85 0.47
C THR A 101 -1.47 -23.49 1.72
N SER A 102 -1.57 -22.76 2.83
CA SER A 102 -2.16 -23.19 4.09
C SER A 102 -2.93 -22.05 4.74
N GLU A 103 -3.81 -22.38 5.69
CA GLU A 103 -4.46 -21.38 6.52
C GLU A 103 -3.43 -20.46 7.19
N THR A 104 -3.70 -19.16 7.21
CA THR A 104 -2.80 -18.14 7.77
C THR A 104 -3.59 -16.97 8.38
N TYR A 105 -2.87 -15.99 8.93
CA TYR A 105 -3.40 -14.72 9.38
C TYR A 105 -2.70 -13.58 8.66
N LEU A 106 -3.48 -12.65 8.11
CA LEU A 106 -2.98 -11.44 7.48
C LEU A 106 -3.46 -10.19 8.23
N PRO A 107 -2.64 -9.14 8.34
CA PRO A 107 -3.07 -7.88 8.95
C PRO A 107 -4.11 -7.18 8.08
N GLN A 108 -5.20 -6.74 8.70
CA GLN A 108 -6.17 -5.85 8.06
C GLN A 108 -5.50 -4.52 7.71
N GLN A 109 -5.58 -4.06 6.46
CA GLN A 109 -5.08 -2.75 6.07
C GLN A 109 -6.10 -1.66 6.45
N VAL A 110 -5.65 -0.60 7.14
CA VAL A 110 -6.50 0.47 7.67
C VAL A 110 -5.96 1.84 7.28
N ILE A 111 -6.75 2.64 6.57
CA ILE A 111 -6.47 4.07 6.40
C ILE A 111 -6.98 4.81 7.62
N ARG A 112 -6.11 5.61 8.24
CA ARG A 112 -6.45 6.51 9.34
C ARG A 112 -6.31 7.95 8.90
N ILE A 113 -7.33 8.75 9.14
CA ILE A 113 -7.35 10.17 8.84
C ILE A 113 -7.60 10.94 10.13
N LYS A 114 -6.67 11.83 10.49
CA LYS A 114 -6.85 12.80 11.57
C LYS A 114 -7.09 14.16 10.94
N ASN A 115 -8.23 14.77 11.22
CA ASN A 115 -8.58 16.09 10.70
C ASN A 115 -9.01 16.97 11.88
N ASN A 116 -8.23 18.02 12.20
CA ASN A 116 -8.44 18.87 13.36
C ASN A 116 -8.67 18.07 14.66
N GLY A 117 -7.79 17.12 14.95
CA GLY A 117 -7.85 16.26 16.13
C GLY A 117 -8.90 15.15 16.12
N LYS A 118 -9.84 15.12 15.16
CA LYS A 118 -10.79 14.01 15.02
C LYS A 118 -10.18 12.87 14.20
N LEU A 119 -10.16 11.66 14.77
CA LEU A 119 -9.65 10.45 14.12
C LEU A 119 -10.78 9.65 13.45
N SER A 120 -10.58 9.28 12.20
CA SER A 120 -11.41 8.35 11.45
C SER A 120 -10.57 7.20 10.93
N GLN A 121 -11.17 6.01 10.84
CA GLN A 121 -10.49 4.78 10.42
C GLN A 121 -11.35 4.01 9.43
N PHE A 122 -10.76 3.59 8.32
CA PHE A 122 -11.43 2.91 7.22
C PHE A 122 -10.65 1.67 6.81
N VAL A 123 -11.36 0.58 6.52
CA VAL A 123 -10.75 -0.68 6.10
C VAL A 123 -10.50 -0.68 4.60
N LEU A 124 -9.30 -1.07 4.20
CA LEU A 124 -8.97 -1.48 2.84
C LEU A 124 -9.08 -3.01 2.73
N LYS A 125 -9.85 -3.49 1.76
CA LYS A 125 -10.07 -4.91 1.50
C LYS A 125 -9.69 -5.24 0.07
N SER A 126 -9.40 -6.51 -0.17
CA SER A 126 -9.37 -7.00 -1.54
C SER A 126 -10.75 -6.91 -2.17
N THR A 127 -10.74 -6.44 -3.40
CA THR A 127 -11.84 -6.22 -4.32
C THR A 127 -11.83 -7.25 -5.45
N MET A 128 -10.77 -8.07 -5.54
CA MET A 128 -10.71 -9.19 -6.47
C MET A 128 -11.76 -10.25 -6.14
N PRO A 129 -12.49 -10.81 -7.12
CA PRO A 129 -13.55 -11.77 -6.87
C PRO A 129 -13.15 -12.97 -6.00
N ALA A 130 -11.92 -13.49 -6.18
CA ALA A 130 -11.44 -14.67 -5.45
C ALA A 130 -11.06 -14.40 -3.99
N SER A 131 -10.76 -13.14 -3.64
CA SER A 131 -10.32 -12.73 -2.30
C SER A 131 -11.17 -11.61 -1.71
N TYR A 132 -12.35 -11.37 -2.29
CA TYR A 132 -13.26 -10.30 -1.89
C TYR A 132 -13.55 -10.37 -0.39
N GLY A 133 -13.33 -9.26 0.29
CA GLY A 133 -13.59 -9.16 1.73
C GLY A 133 -12.43 -9.57 2.64
N TYR A 134 -11.38 -10.20 2.13
CA TYR A 134 -10.16 -10.53 2.89
C TYR A 134 -9.16 -9.36 2.90
N PRO A 135 -8.21 -9.34 3.86
CA PRO A 135 -7.15 -8.31 3.88
C PRO A 135 -6.30 -8.37 2.63
N LEU A 136 -5.86 -7.22 2.13
CA LEU A 136 -4.93 -7.14 1.00
C LEU A 136 -3.65 -7.95 1.29
N HIS A 137 -3.25 -8.79 0.32
CA HIS A 137 -2.01 -9.57 0.38
C HIS A 137 -1.00 -8.97 -0.60
N CYS A 138 -0.28 -7.93 -0.13
CA CYS A 138 0.62 -7.14 -0.96
C CYS A 138 2.08 -7.56 -0.76
N LEU A 139 2.85 -7.72 -1.85
CA LEU A 139 4.31 -7.80 -1.76
C LEU A 139 4.93 -6.45 -1.44
N ASN A 140 4.40 -5.41 -2.08
CA ASN A 140 4.82 -4.02 -1.93
C ASN A 140 3.58 -3.13 -1.95
N LYS A 141 3.62 -2.06 -1.18
CA LYS A 141 2.62 -1.01 -1.18
C LYS A 141 3.15 0.29 -1.73
N VAL A 142 2.28 1.02 -2.41
CA VAL A 142 2.53 2.37 -2.91
C VAL A 142 1.28 3.19 -2.68
N ASP A 143 1.21 3.82 -1.52
CA ASP A 143 0.09 4.65 -1.09
C ASP A 143 0.52 6.12 -1.17
N ALA A 144 -0.32 7.01 -1.72
CA ALA A 144 0.02 8.44 -1.81
C ALA A 144 -1.22 9.35 -1.86
N VAL A 145 -1.02 10.64 -1.54
CA VAL A 145 -2.00 11.70 -1.73
C VAL A 145 -1.89 12.26 -3.15
N LEU A 146 -2.88 12.02 -3.98
CA LEU A 146 -2.89 12.51 -5.36
C LEU A 146 -3.27 13.99 -5.47
N LEU A 147 -4.20 14.43 -4.62
CA LEU A 147 -4.75 15.77 -4.64
C LEU A 147 -5.27 16.15 -3.27
N ASP A 148 -4.95 17.36 -2.82
CA ASP A 148 -5.52 17.95 -1.61
C ASP A 148 -6.24 19.27 -1.96
N LYS A 149 -7.53 19.35 -1.62
CA LYS A 149 -8.39 20.55 -1.76
C LYS A 149 -9.02 20.89 -0.42
N SER A 150 -9.58 22.09 -0.27
CA SER A 150 -10.18 22.52 1.00
C SER A 150 -11.29 21.58 1.50
N GLU A 151 -12.12 21.05 0.60
CA GLU A 151 -13.30 20.24 0.94
C GLU A 151 -13.10 18.73 0.80
N TYR A 152 -12.10 18.30 0.03
CA TYR A 152 -11.85 16.88 -0.25
C TYR A 152 -10.37 16.59 -0.51
N MET A 153 -10.03 15.31 -0.51
CA MET A 153 -8.70 14.81 -0.84
C MET A 153 -8.86 13.55 -1.70
N LEU A 154 -7.96 13.35 -2.67
CA LEU A 154 -7.86 12.13 -3.45
C LEU A 154 -6.58 11.39 -3.06
N LEU A 155 -6.68 10.09 -2.85
CA LEU A 155 -5.58 9.21 -2.48
C LEU A 155 -5.50 8.07 -3.48
N ASN A 156 -4.34 7.45 -3.62
CA ASN A 156 -4.24 6.10 -4.14
C ASN A 156 -3.78 5.15 -3.03
N SER A 157 -4.28 3.91 -3.10
CA SER A 157 -3.63 2.78 -2.45
C SER A 157 -3.24 1.75 -3.50
N GLY A 158 -1.94 1.48 -3.61
CA GLY A 158 -1.36 0.57 -4.59
C GLY A 158 -0.84 -0.69 -3.90
N CYS A 159 -1.23 -1.87 -4.40
CA CYS A 159 -0.84 -3.17 -3.89
C CYS A 159 -0.22 -3.99 -5.02
N THR A 160 1.05 -4.37 -4.89
CA THR A 160 1.66 -5.31 -5.84
C THR A 160 1.20 -6.71 -5.50
N ASP A 161 0.44 -7.32 -6.42
CA ASP A 161 -0.12 -8.66 -6.22
C ASP A 161 0.96 -9.74 -6.24
N VAL A 162 0.70 -10.80 -5.48
CA VAL A 162 1.48 -12.04 -5.54
C VAL A 162 1.01 -12.92 -6.68
N VAL A 163 1.06 -12.40 -7.90
CA VAL A 163 0.88 -13.22 -9.10
C VAL A 163 2.04 -12.91 -10.03
N PRO A 164 3.13 -13.70 -10.01
CA PRO A 164 3.93 -13.79 -11.20
C PRO A 164 2.99 -14.38 -12.25
N ASP A 165 2.73 -13.64 -13.31
CA ASP A 165 2.27 -14.28 -14.53
C ASP A 165 3.26 -15.40 -14.91
N LYS A 166 2.93 -16.24 -15.90
CA LYS A 166 3.86 -17.30 -16.34
C LYS A 166 5.23 -16.77 -16.82
N ASN A 167 5.39 -15.45 -16.95
CA ASN A 167 6.59 -14.76 -17.40
C ASN A 167 7.32 -14.01 -16.26
N GLY A 168 6.81 -14.05 -15.02
CA GLY A 168 7.37 -13.33 -13.87
C GLY A 168 7.03 -11.83 -13.78
N GLN A 169 6.16 -11.31 -14.65
CA GLN A 169 5.69 -9.93 -14.61
C GLN A 169 4.76 -9.72 -13.41
N ARG A 170 4.99 -8.62 -12.68
CA ARG A 170 4.18 -8.22 -11.53
C ARG A 170 3.26 -7.07 -11.93
N THR A 171 2.01 -7.17 -11.49
CA THR A 171 1.01 -6.12 -11.64
C THR A 171 0.79 -5.45 -10.29
N ILE A 172 0.49 -4.15 -10.33
CA ILE A 172 0.09 -3.36 -9.17
C ILE A 172 -1.39 -3.04 -9.34
N ALA A 173 -2.20 -3.54 -8.42
CA ALA A 173 -3.60 -3.16 -8.28
C ALA A 173 -3.66 -1.80 -7.57
N TYR A 174 -4.30 -0.82 -8.20
CA TYR A 174 -4.50 0.51 -7.65
C TYR A 174 -5.96 0.76 -7.33
N ASN A 175 -6.20 1.33 -6.16
CA ASN A 175 -7.49 1.86 -5.75
C ASN A 175 -7.38 3.38 -5.58
N ILE A 176 -8.23 4.14 -6.28
CA ILE A 176 -8.34 5.59 -6.16
C ILE A 176 -9.47 5.90 -5.18
N LEU A 177 -9.12 6.60 -4.10
CA LEU A 177 -10.01 6.86 -2.98
C LEU A 177 -10.30 8.35 -2.87
N PHE A 178 -11.58 8.70 -2.79
CA PHE A 178 -12.04 10.07 -2.54
C PHE A 178 -12.43 10.22 -1.08
N TYR A 179 -11.82 11.18 -0.38
CA TYR A 179 -12.15 11.56 0.98
C TYR A 179 -12.87 12.90 1.03
N SER A 180 -14.12 12.91 1.48
CA SER A 180 -14.85 14.12 1.84
C SER A 180 -14.42 14.58 3.23
N LYS A 181 -13.76 15.75 3.32
CA LYS A 181 -13.35 16.33 4.62
C LYS A 181 -14.55 16.84 5.41
N LYS A 182 -15.57 17.36 4.70
CA LYS A 182 -16.79 17.90 5.30
C LYS A 182 -17.62 16.81 5.98
N PHE A 183 -17.85 15.71 5.27
CA PHE A 183 -18.67 14.61 5.78
C PHE A 183 -17.87 13.52 6.47
N ASP A 184 -16.53 13.63 6.42
CA ASP A 184 -15.61 12.64 6.95
C ASP A 184 -15.96 11.28 6.37
N THR A 185 -15.89 11.11 5.05
CA THR A 185 -16.36 9.92 4.34
C THR A 185 -15.37 9.55 3.26
N LEU A 186 -14.98 8.28 3.19
CA LEU A 186 -14.02 7.75 2.22
C LEU A 186 -14.73 6.77 1.29
N VAL A 187 -14.58 6.95 -0.02
CA VAL A 187 -15.18 6.11 -1.06
C VAL A 187 -14.13 5.66 -2.07
N SER A 188 -14.30 4.48 -2.65
CA SER A 188 -13.53 4.05 -3.83
C SER A 188 -14.18 4.60 -5.09
N VAL A 189 -13.42 5.30 -5.92
CA VAL A 189 -13.93 5.91 -7.17
C VAL A 189 -13.34 5.27 -8.42
N ASN A 190 -12.26 4.49 -8.29
CA ASN A 190 -11.70 3.73 -9.40
C ASN A 190 -10.80 2.62 -8.88
N GLU A 191 -10.77 1.51 -9.61
CA GLU A 191 -9.87 0.41 -9.35
C GLU A 191 -9.35 -0.14 -10.68
N PHE A 192 -8.04 -0.32 -10.77
CA PHE A 192 -7.41 -0.76 -12.01
C PHE A 192 -6.02 -1.34 -11.75
N ASP A 193 -5.58 -2.14 -12.71
CA ASP A 193 -4.27 -2.78 -12.71
C ASP A 193 -3.28 -2.03 -13.60
N SER A 194 -2.02 -1.94 -13.16
CA SER A 194 -0.94 -1.34 -13.94
C SER A 194 0.40 -2.05 -13.69
N SER A 195 1.22 -2.19 -14.73
CA SER A 195 2.61 -2.65 -14.62
C SER A 195 3.60 -1.52 -14.27
N SER A 196 3.11 -0.31 -14.06
CA SER A 196 3.92 0.89 -13.81
C SER A 196 3.29 1.76 -12.73
N LEU A 197 4.13 2.54 -12.06
CA LEU A 197 3.67 3.54 -11.10
C LEU A 197 2.73 4.55 -11.78
N ILE A 198 1.67 4.92 -11.08
CA ILE A 198 0.65 5.83 -11.62
C ILE A 198 1.17 7.28 -11.61
N ASP A 199 0.83 8.06 -12.63
CA ASP A 199 1.07 9.51 -12.63
C ASP A 199 -0.03 10.20 -11.79
N GLY A 200 0.32 10.62 -10.58
CA GLY A 200 -0.64 11.24 -9.67
C GLY A 200 -1.31 12.51 -10.22
N LYS A 201 -0.64 13.27 -11.10
CA LYS A 201 -1.25 14.45 -11.74
C LYS A 201 -2.30 14.05 -12.76
N LEU A 202 -2.04 12.98 -13.52
CA LEU A 202 -3.01 12.44 -14.47
C LEU A 202 -4.25 11.91 -13.74
N TYR A 203 -4.06 11.06 -12.73
CA TYR A 203 -5.16 10.39 -12.03
C TYR A 203 -5.98 11.33 -11.14
N SER A 204 -5.37 12.38 -10.60
CA SER A 204 -6.12 13.47 -9.96
C SER A 204 -6.88 14.33 -10.96
N GLY A 205 -6.35 14.51 -12.17
CA GLY A 205 -6.98 15.30 -13.23
C GLY A 205 -8.30 14.72 -13.76
N TYR A 206 -8.53 13.43 -13.59
CA TYR A 206 -9.79 12.76 -13.98
C TYR A 206 -10.97 13.06 -13.04
N LEU A 207 -10.71 13.51 -11.81
CA LEU A 207 -11.78 13.92 -10.92
C LEU A 207 -12.27 15.32 -11.29
N LYS A 208 -13.55 15.44 -11.65
CA LYS A 208 -14.24 16.71 -11.86
C LYS A 208 -15.15 17.01 -10.68
N ASP A 209 -14.89 18.15 -10.07
CA ASP A 209 -15.78 18.79 -9.11
C ASP A 209 -16.86 19.55 -9.88
N LYS A 210 -18.09 19.01 -9.85
CA LYS A 210 -19.28 19.68 -10.38
C LYS A 210 -20.08 20.22 -9.21
N LYS A 211 -20.82 21.32 -9.43
CA LYS A 211 -21.56 22.01 -8.36
C LYS A 211 -22.57 21.06 -7.68
N GLY A 212 -22.17 20.47 -6.55
CA GLY A 212 -22.98 19.55 -5.75
C GLY A 212 -22.81 18.05 -6.03
N TYR A 213 -21.86 17.62 -6.88
CA TYR A 213 -21.52 16.21 -7.10
C TYR A 213 -20.14 16.07 -7.79
N PHE A 214 -19.58 14.87 -7.80
CA PHE A 214 -18.28 14.59 -8.40
C PHE A 214 -18.43 13.61 -9.56
N VAL A 215 -17.54 13.72 -10.55
CA VAL A 215 -17.43 12.76 -11.66
C VAL A 215 -15.98 12.31 -11.76
N TYR A 216 -15.74 11.00 -11.78
CA TYR A 216 -14.44 10.44 -12.09
C TYR A 216 -14.45 9.95 -13.55
N GLU A 217 -13.79 10.69 -14.43
CA GLU A 217 -13.97 10.52 -15.89
C GLU A 217 -13.48 9.18 -16.45
N VAL A 218 -12.53 8.51 -15.79
CA VAL A 218 -11.92 7.25 -16.28
C VAL A 218 -12.97 6.16 -16.50
N ASN A 219 -13.88 6.02 -15.55
CA ASN A 219 -14.91 4.98 -15.52
C ASN A 219 -16.32 5.59 -15.56
N ASN A 220 -16.42 6.90 -15.83
CA ASN A 220 -17.65 7.66 -15.89
C ASN A 220 -18.55 7.53 -14.63
N ILE A 221 -17.92 7.30 -13.48
CA ILE A 221 -18.63 7.21 -12.20
C ILE A 221 -18.94 8.61 -11.69
N ALA A 222 -20.18 8.84 -11.25
CA ALA A 222 -20.58 10.11 -10.66
C ALA A 222 -21.37 9.91 -9.36
N PHE A 223 -21.01 10.70 -8.35
CA PHE A 223 -21.50 10.50 -7.00
C PHE A 223 -21.65 11.80 -6.21
N ARG A 224 -22.51 11.76 -5.20
CA ARG A 224 -22.72 12.83 -4.22
C ARG A 224 -22.61 12.28 -2.82
N ILE A 225 -21.87 12.97 -1.96
CA ILE A 225 -21.85 12.69 -0.51
C ILE A 225 -22.96 13.52 0.14
N LYS A 226 -23.99 12.87 0.70
CA LYS A 226 -25.14 13.53 1.34
C LYS A 226 -24.97 13.70 2.86
N GLY A 227 -24.09 12.90 3.45
CA GLY A 227 -23.86 12.86 4.89
C GLY A 227 -22.69 11.95 5.22
N LYS A 228 -22.39 11.79 6.52
CA LYS A 228 -21.35 10.86 6.99
C LYS A 228 -21.69 9.45 6.54
N ASP A 229 -20.81 8.85 5.75
CA ASP A 229 -20.93 7.51 5.18
C ASP A 229 -22.22 7.31 4.36
N GLN A 230 -22.75 8.39 3.78
CA GLN A 230 -23.94 8.39 2.93
C GLN A 230 -23.60 8.93 1.54
N VAL A 231 -23.61 8.02 0.57
CA VAL A 231 -23.26 8.27 -0.83
C VAL A 231 -24.47 8.00 -1.69
N GLU A 232 -24.61 8.75 -2.76
CA GLU A 232 -25.63 8.57 -3.79
C GLU A 232 -24.96 8.63 -5.16
N ASP A 233 -25.24 7.63 -5.99
CA ASP A 233 -24.88 7.68 -7.40
C ASP A 233 -25.81 8.63 -8.14
N VAL A 234 -25.21 9.45 -8.99
CA VAL A 234 -25.92 10.44 -9.79
C VAL A 234 -25.53 10.31 -11.25
N ASP A 235 -26.40 10.76 -12.13
CA ASP A 235 -26.09 10.86 -13.55
C ASP A 235 -24.89 11.81 -13.75
N PRO A 236 -23.86 11.39 -14.51
CA PRO A 236 -22.61 12.15 -14.65
C PRO A 236 -22.78 13.50 -15.36
N ASP A 237 -23.82 13.66 -16.20
CA ASP A 237 -24.05 14.88 -16.96
C ASP A 237 -24.97 15.86 -16.21
N THR A 238 -26.01 15.34 -15.58
CA THR A 238 -27.10 16.12 -14.99
C THR A 238 -27.02 16.22 -13.47
N GLY A 239 -26.35 15.29 -12.79
CA GLY A 239 -26.31 15.20 -11.33
C GLY A 239 -27.63 14.75 -10.69
N VAL A 240 -28.57 14.24 -11.48
CA VAL A 240 -29.84 13.68 -10.99
C VAL A 240 -29.59 12.32 -10.34
N SER A 241 -30.27 12.04 -9.23
CA SER A 241 -30.12 10.77 -8.50
C SER A 241 -30.56 9.59 -9.36
N LEU A 242 -29.69 8.60 -9.52
CA LEU A 242 -29.98 7.40 -10.32
C LEU A 242 -30.95 6.44 -9.62
N HIS A 243 -31.06 6.51 -8.28
CA HIS A 243 -31.89 5.62 -7.47
C HIS A 243 -33.16 6.31 -6.96
N SER A 244 -33.68 7.29 -7.71
CA SER A 244 -34.91 8.02 -7.35
C SER A 244 -36.17 7.25 -7.79
N GLY A 245 -36.39 6.06 -7.23
CA GLY A 245 -37.59 5.24 -7.42
C GLY A 245 -37.51 3.95 -6.61
N GLU A 246 -38.62 3.50 -6.03
CA GLU A 246 -38.76 2.32 -5.16
C GLU A 246 -38.52 0.96 -5.85
N ASP A 247 -37.69 0.90 -6.88
CA ASP A 247 -37.33 -0.35 -7.55
C ASP A 247 -35.87 -0.69 -7.22
N GLU A 248 -35.70 -1.52 -6.18
CA GLU A 248 -34.51 -2.34 -5.96
C GLU A 248 -34.41 -3.44 -7.06
N SER A 249 -34.56 -3.07 -8.34
CA SER A 249 -34.29 -3.98 -9.44
C SER A 249 -32.78 -4.15 -9.57
N GLU A 250 -32.33 -5.41 -9.47
CA GLU A 250 -30.95 -5.89 -9.59
C GLU A 250 -30.25 -5.57 -10.95
N ASP A 251 -30.77 -4.62 -11.74
CA ASP A 251 -30.40 -4.38 -13.14
C ASP A 251 -29.72 -3.01 -13.38
N ALA A 252 -29.25 -2.32 -12.34
CA ALA A 252 -28.37 -1.17 -12.54
C ALA A 252 -26.95 -1.66 -12.86
N ASP A 253 -26.64 -1.84 -14.15
CA ASP A 253 -25.30 -2.10 -14.71
C ASP A 253 -24.24 -1.00 -14.37
N GLY A 254 -24.54 -0.11 -13.43
CA GLY A 254 -23.64 0.94 -12.96
C GLY A 254 -22.75 0.45 -11.82
N VAL A 255 -21.46 0.81 -11.87
CA VAL A 255 -20.55 0.63 -10.74
C VAL A 255 -21.00 1.54 -9.59
N GLN A 256 -21.60 0.96 -8.56
CA GLN A 256 -22.08 1.68 -7.38
C GLN A 256 -20.91 2.23 -6.55
N VAL A 257 -20.95 3.50 -6.17
CA VAL A 257 -19.94 4.09 -5.27
C VAL A 257 -20.34 3.85 -3.83
N LEU A 258 -19.62 2.95 -3.17
CA LEU A 258 -19.86 2.61 -1.77
C LEU A 258 -18.83 3.26 -0.83
N PRO A 259 -19.27 3.72 0.36
CA PRO A 259 -18.36 4.13 1.41
C PRO A 259 -17.55 2.92 1.91
N LEU A 260 -16.26 3.15 2.18
CA LEU A 260 -15.41 2.14 2.81
C LEU A 260 -15.93 1.82 4.21
N GLU A 261 -15.74 0.57 4.64
CA GLU A 261 -16.10 0.13 5.99
C GLU A 261 -15.35 0.97 7.02
N ARG A 262 -16.11 1.70 7.84
CA ARG A 262 -15.57 2.45 8.97
C ARG A 262 -15.37 1.53 10.17
N LEU A 263 -14.19 1.61 10.77
CA LEU A 263 -13.94 1.01 12.08
C LEU A 263 -14.43 1.96 13.19
N THR A 264 -15.00 1.38 14.25
CA THR A 264 -15.45 2.14 15.41
C THR A 264 -14.29 2.92 16.02
N GLU A 265 -14.53 4.21 16.27
CA GLU A 265 -13.64 5.08 17.02
C GLU A 265 -13.60 4.53 18.47
N GLY A 266 -12.50 3.88 18.85
CA GLY A 266 -12.30 3.45 20.24
C GLY A 266 -12.38 4.68 21.15
N LYS A 267 -13.21 4.58 22.20
CA LYS A 267 -13.32 5.62 23.23
C LYS A 267 -12.04 5.77 24.03
#